data_AF-A0AAW1V690-F1
#
_entry.id   AF-A0AAW1V690-F1
#
_cell.length_a   1.000
_cell.length_b   1.000
_cell.length_c   1.000
_cell.angle_alpha   90.00
_cell.angle_beta   90.00
_cell.angle_gamma   90.00
#
_symmetry.space_group_name_H-M   'P 1'
#
loop_
_entity.id
_entity.type
_entity.pdbx_description
1 polymer ?
#
loop_
_entity_poly.entity_id
_entity_poly.type
_entity_poly.pdbx_seq_one_letter_code
_entity_poly.pdbx_strand_id
1 'polypeptide(L)'
;MEIFLRFVADAGFQSGVPEDVGVHRTTANKTIRYVMSRVLEQSHNWIRFLTTAEDMTEAKVLWQRHFRLPSVIGALDCTQIEIQKPGLPGDFE
;
A
#
# COMPACT_ATOMS: atom_id res chain seq x y z
N MET A 1 -6.61 -2.84 -16.87
CA MET A 1 -6.85 -2.65 -15.43
C MET A 1 -6.63 -3.93 -14.64
N GLU A 2 -7.12 -5.09 -15.08
CA GLU A 2 -7.01 -6.36 -14.37
C GLU A 2 -5.60 -6.68 -13.83
N ILE A 3 -4.55 -6.55 -14.66
CA ILE A 3 -3.15 -6.79 -14.26
C ILE A 3 -2.76 -5.93 -13.05
N PHE A 4 -3.11 -4.64 -13.05
CA PHE A 4 -2.76 -3.74 -11.95
C PHE A 4 -3.58 -4.04 -10.68
N LEU A 5 -4.87 -4.35 -10.83
CA LEU A 5 -5.74 -4.69 -9.70
C LEU A 5 -5.31 -5.99 -9.03
N ARG A 6 -4.98 -7.03 -9.81
CA ARG A 6 -4.41 -8.27 -9.27
C ARG A 6 -3.09 -8.02 -8.58
N PHE A 7 -2.21 -7.21 -9.17
CA PHE A 7 -0.93 -6.84 -8.59
C PHE A 7 -1.04 -6.17 -7.21
N VAL A 8 -2.03 -5.30 -7.00
CA VAL A 8 -2.23 -4.64 -5.69
C VAL A 8 -3.09 -5.45 -4.71
N ALA A 9 -3.87 -6.41 -5.20
CA ALA A 9 -4.71 -7.29 -4.38
C ALA A 9 -3.95 -8.51 -3.87
N ASP A 10 -2.87 -8.92 -4.54
CA ASP A 10 -2.06 -10.07 -4.15
C ASP A 10 -0.94 -9.65 -3.20
N ALA A 11 -1.06 -10.05 -1.93
CA ALA A 11 -0.01 -9.88 -0.93
C ALA A 11 1.17 -10.84 -1.14
N GLY A 12 0.99 -11.89 -1.96
CA GLY A 12 1.93 -12.97 -2.22
C GLY A 12 2.67 -12.81 -3.54
N PHE A 13 3.64 -11.91 -3.55
CA PHE A 13 4.66 -11.73 -4.59
C PHE A 13 4.17 -11.50 -6.03
N GLN A 14 4.63 -10.37 -6.56
CA GLN A 14 4.39 -9.80 -7.89
C GLN A 14 4.72 -10.72 -9.09
N SER A 15 5.29 -11.90 -8.83
CA SER A 15 5.82 -12.82 -9.82
C SER A 15 4.80 -13.73 -10.48
N GLY A 16 3.58 -13.92 -9.93
CA GLY A 16 2.55 -14.80 -10.50
C GLY A 16 1.49 -14.11 -11.37
N VAL A 17 1.37 -12.78 -11.26
CA VAL A 17 0.37 -11.99 -12.00
C VAL A 17 0.51 -12.12 -13.53
N PRO A 18 1.72 -12.14 -14.13
CA PRO A 18 1.86 -12.35 -15.57
C PRO A 18 1.31 -13.70 -16.04
N GLU A 19 1.58 -14.77 -15.28
CA GLU A 19 1.18 -16.14 -15.54
C GLU A 19 -0.34 -16.29 -15.42
N ASP A 20 -0.93 -15.74 -14.37
CA ASP A 20 -2.39 -15.75 -14.13
C ASP A 20 -3.20 -15.08 -15.23
N VAL A 21 -2.64 -14.02 -15.82
CA VAL A 21 -3.28 -13.25 -16.89
C VAL A 21 -2.87 -13.75 -18.28
N GLY A 22 -1.90 -14.67 -18.38
CA GLY A 22 -1.42 -15.23 -19.64
C GLY A 22 -0.65 -14.22 -20.50
N VAL A 23 0.08 -13.29 -19.88
CA VAL A 23 0.87 -12.26 -20.57
C VAL A 23 2.35 -12.38 -20.27
N HIS A 24 3.18 -11.95 -21.22
CA HIS A 24 4.61 -11.91 -20.99
C HIS A 24 4.97 -10.93 -19.85
N ARG A 25 5.92 -11.32 -19.00
CA ARG A 25 6.36 -10.55 -17.82
C ARG A 25 6.68 -9.08 -18.10
N THR A 26 7.31 -8.76 -19.23
CA THR A 26 7.57 -7.34 -19.59
C THR A 26 6.29 -6.56 -19.86
N THR A 27 5.28 -7.18 -20.46
CA THR A 27 3.99 -6.53 -20.73
C THR A 27 3.24 -6.23 -19.43
N ALA A 28 3.23 -7.20 -18.50
CA ALA A 28 2.67 -6.99 -17.17
C ALA A 28 3.36 -5.82 -16.44
N ASN A 29 4.70 -5.83 -16.39
CA ASN A 29 5.48 -4.78 -15.72
C ASN A 29 5.27 -3.38 -16.33
N LYS A 30 5.24 -3.27 -17.66
CA LYS A 30 4.95 -2.00 -18.33
C LYS A 30 3.57 -1.48 -17.97
N THR A 31 2.58 -2.38 -17.93
CA THR A 31 1.19 -2.05 -17.57
C THR A 31 1.09 -1.59 -16.12
N ILE A 32 1.72 -2.31 -15.19
CA ILE A 32 1.74 -1.96 -13.77
C ILE A 32 2.36 -0.56 -13.58
N ARG A 33 3.55 -0.33 -14.14
CA ARG A 33 4.23 0.97 -14.05
C ARG A 33 3.39 2.11 -14.60
N TYR A 34 2.76 1.89 -15.76
CA TYR A 34 1.91 2.89 -16.39
C TYR A 34 0.70 3.24 -15.53
N VAL A 35 -0.02 2.23 -15.00
CA VAL A 35 -1.20 2.50 -14.17
C VAL A 35 -0.80 3.13 -12.84
N MET A 36 0.27 2.63 -12.22
CA MET A 36 0.80 3.17 -10.97
C MET A 36 1.17 4.66 -11.10
N SER A 37 1.82 5.07 -12.19
CA SER A 37 2.18 6.48 -12.38
C SER A 37 0.96 7.38 -12.50
N ARG A 38 -0.08 6.94 -13.23
CA ARG A 38 -1.36 7.68 -13.33
C ARG A 38 -2.08 7.80 -11.99
N VAL A 39 -2.05 6.74 -11.17
CA VAL A 39 -2.62 6.78 -9.80
C VAL A 39 -1.83 7.75 -8.92
N LEU A 40 -0.50 7.72 -8.98
CA LEU A 40 0.36 8.61 -8.21
C LEU A 40 0.19 10.08 -8.59
N GLU A 41 0.02 10.39 -9.88
CA GLU A 41 -0.30 11.74 -10.36
C GLU A 41 -1.56 12.30 -9.70
N GLN A 42 -2.53 11.45 -9.37
CA GLN A 42 -3.79 11.83 -8.74
C GLN A 42 -3.77 11.67 -7.20
N SER A 43 -2.69 11.16 -6.62
CA SER A 43 -2.60 10.83 -5.18
C SER A 43 -2.92 12.00 -4.27
N HIS A 44 -2.54 13.22 -4.65
CA HIS A 44 -2.81 14.46 -3.90
C HIS A 44 -4.31 14.74 -3.68
N ASN A 45 -5.19 14.15 -4.49
CA ASN A 45 -6.64 14.28 -4.32
C ASN A 45 -7.19 13.41 -3.18
N TRP A 46 -6.53 12.31 -2.85
CA TRP A 46 -7.00 11.32 -1.87
C TRP A 46 -6.11 11.19 -0.64
N ILE A 47 -4.80 11.44 -0.79
CA ILE A 47 -3.81 11.40 0.26
C ILE A 47 -3.42 12.84 0.57
N ARG A 48 -4.03 13.41 1.61
CA ARG A 48 -3.69 14.74 2.13
C ARG A 48 -2.93 14.57 3.43
N PHE A 49 -1.66 14.92 3.41
CA PHE A 49 -0.89 15.06 4.65
C PHE A 49 -1.26 16.38 5.32
N LEU A 50 -1.44 16.34 6.64
CA LEU A 50 -1.67 17.53 7.44
C LEU A 50 -0.37 18.35 7.45
N THR A 51 -0.38 19.55 6.88
CA THR A 51 0.82 20.39 6.75
C THR A 51 0.81 21.59 7.69
N THR A 52 -0.35 21.97 8.22
CA THR A 52 -0.49 23.11 9.15
C THR A 52 -0.73 22.64 10.59
N ALA A 53 -0.41 23.51 11.55
CA ALA A 53 -0.66 23.25 12.96
C ALA A 53 -2.17 23.17 13.26
N GLU A 54 -2.97 23.94 12.52
CA GLU A 54 -4.41 23.93 12.54
C GLU A 54 -4.97 22.58 12.09
N ASP A 55 -4.53 22.06 10.94
CA ASP A 55 -4.93 20.75 10.42
C ASP A 55 -4.60 19.62 11.41
N MET A 56 -3.43 19.68 12.05
CA MET A 56 -3.02 18.73 13.08
C MET A 56 -3.92 18.79 14.32
N THR A 57 -4.32 19.98 14.72
CA THR A 57 -5.18 20.19 15.90
C THR A 57 -6.58 19.67 15.61
N GLU A 58 -7.13 19.99 14.44
CA GLU A 58 -8.44 19.51 14.01
C GLU A 58 -8.47 17.97 13.94
N ALA A 59 -7.45 17.36 13.34
CA ALA A 59 -7.33 15.90 13.28
C ALA A 59 -7.32 15.28 14.69
N LYS A 60 -6.48 15.77 15.62
CA LYS A 60 -6.43 15.26 17.00
C LYS A 60 -7.79 15.34 17.70
N VAL A 61 -8.50 16.46 17.53
CA VAL A 61 -9.86 16.64 18.08
C VAL A 61 -10.81 15.60 17.51
N LEU A 62 -10.76 15.36 16.20
CA LEU A 62 -11.59 14.38 15.51
C LEU A 62 -11.29 12.95 16.02
N TRP A 63 -10.02 12.55 16.07
CA TRP A 63 -9.61 11.25 16.59
C TRP A 63 -9.97 11.05 18.06
N GLN A 64 -9.80 12.08 18.89
CA GLN A 64 -10.22 12.04 20.29
C GLN A 64 -11.73 11.85 20.44
N ARG A 65 -12.52 12.57 19.64
CA ARG A 65 -13.98 12.50 19.69
C ARG A 65 -14.51 11.13 19.24
N HIS A 66 -13.96 10.59 18.16
CA HIS A 66 -14.48 9.37 17.54
C HIS A 66 -13.88 8.09 18.12
N PHE A 67 -12.61 8.12 18.54
CA PHE A 67 -11.86 6.92 18.94
C PHE A 67 -11.24 7.01 20.33
N ARG A 68 -11.36 8.16 21.02
CA ARG A 68 -10.73 8.43 22.34
C ARG A 68 -9.20 8.33 22.30
N LEU A 69 -8.62 8.68 21.14
CA LEU A 69 -7.18 8.71 20.91
C LEU A 69 -6.70 10.16 20.76
N PRO A 70 -6.05 10.75 21.78
CA PRO A 70 -5.84 12.21 21.84
C PRO A 70 -4.68 12.71 20.97
N SER A 71 -3.76 11.82 20.60
CA SER A 71 -2.51 12.18 19.93
C SER A 71 -2.38 11.60 18.53
N VAL A 72 -3.46 11.00 18.01
CA VAL A 72 -3.47 10.43 16.66
C VAL A 72 -3.75 11.55 15.67
N ILE A 73 -2.82 11.76 14.75
CA ILE A 73 -2.90 12.73 13.66
C ILE A 73 -3.22 12.06 12.32
N GLY A 74 -3.39 10.74 12.33
CA GLY A 74 -3.70 9.93 11.15
C GLY A 74 -3.49 8.45 11.45
N ALA A 75 -4.14 7.59 10.67
CA ALA A 75 -3.89 6.16 10.66
C ALA A 75 -3.47 5.76 9.25
N LEU A 76 -2.37 5.05 9.14
CA LEU A 76 -1.90 4.45 7.90
C LEU A 76 -2.08 2.94 8.05
N ASP A 77 -3.05 2.38 7.36
CA ASP A 77 -3.24 0.93 7.31
C ASP A 77 -2.21 0.34 6.34
N CYS A 78 -1.00 0.11 6.85
CA CYS A 78 0.03 -0.63 6.14
C CYS A 78 -0.25 -2.12 6.33
N THR A 79 -0.98 -2.73 5.38
CA THR A 79 -1.10 -4.18 5.32
C THR A 79 0.28 -4.81 5.10
N GLN A 80 0.85 -5.31 6.20
CA GLN A 80 1.89 -6.33 6.40
C GLN A 80 3.30 -6.11 5.83
N ILE A 81 4.27 -5.95 6.76
CA ILE A 81 5.65 -6.38 6.55
C ILE A 81 5.66 -7.91 6.65
N GLU A 82 6.32 -8.59 5.70
CA GLU A 82 6.52 -10.03 5.73
C GLU A 82 7.19 -10.45 7.05
N ILE A 83 6.49 -11.25 7.86
CA ILE A 83 7.09 -11.88 9.04
C ILE A 83 7.95 -13.05 8.54
N GLN A 84 9.24 -12.79 8.40
CA GLN A 84 10.23 -13.83 8.11
C GLN A 84 10.26 -14.82 9.28
N LYS A 85 10.06 -16.12 9.00
CA LYS A 85 10.36 -17.18 9.97
C LYS A 85 11.84 -17.02 10.38
N PRO A 86 12.16 -17.02 11.69
CA PRO A 86 13.56 -17.14 12.10
C PRO A 86 14.13 -18.43 11.52
N GLY A 87 15.20 -18.33 10.72
CA GLY A 87 15.85 -19.51 10.16
C GLY A 87 16.26 -20.44 11.30
N LEU A 88 15.78 -21.67 11.28
CA LEU A 88 16.26 -22.70 12.20
C LEU A 88 17.61 -23.20 11.66
N PRO A 89 18.56 -23.57 12.52
CA PRO A 89 19.77 -24.25 12.07
C PRO A 89 19.37 -25.55 11.36
N GLY A 90 19.54 -25.60 10.04
CA GLY A 90 19.17 -26.74 9.19
C GLY A 90 18.30 -26.40 7.97
N ASP A 91 17.81 -25.16 7.83
CA ASP A 91 16.94 -24.75 6.72
C ASP A 91 17.69 -24.46 5.38
N PHE A 92 18.90 -24.99 5.18
CA PHE A 92 19.60 -24.94 3.89
C PHE A 92 19.68 -26.34 3.27
N GLU A 93 18.71 -26.65 2.39
CA GLU A 93 18.86 -27.62 1.28
C GLU A 93 18.23 -27.04 0.02
#